data_AF-A0A530BEK3-F1
#
_entry.id   AF-A0A530BEK3-F1
#
_cell.length_a   1.000
_cell.length_b   1.000
_cell.length_c   1.000
_cell.angle_alpha   90.00
_cell.angle_beta   90.00
_cell.angle_gamma   90.00
#
_symmetry.space_group_name_H-M   'P 1'
#
loop_
_entity.id
_entity.type
_entity.pdbx_description
1 polymer ?
#
loop_
_entity_poly.entity_id
_entity_poly.type
_entity_poly.pdbx_seq_one_letter_code
_entity_poly.pdbx_strand_id
1 'polypeptide(L)'
;ALARVMAPEPDILLLDEPTNHLDLSVIEWLEEELARTSSAVILISHDRRFLERVSRATVWLDRGQTRRLDKGFAHFEEWRDQVLEEEEREQHKLGRQIVREEHWLRYGVTARRKRNMRRLGELQAMRQRFRSHRGAEGTATMVASDAADSGKLVIEAKGIEKSFGDLTVVKGFSTRIQRGDRVGLVGPNGAGK
;
A
#
# COMPACT_ATOMS: atom_id res chain seq x y z
N ALA A 1 17.46 -17.03 -3.62
CA ALA A 1 18.11 -15.84 -3.05
C ALA A 1 17.85 -15.75 -1.54
N LEU A 2 16.59 -15.78 -1.10
CA LEU A 2 16.19 -15.70 0.30
C LEU A 2 16.95 -16.67 1.24
N ALA A 3 17.02 -17.96 0.88
CA ALA A 3 17.74 -18.97 1.67
C ALA A 3 19.23 -18.65 1.89
N ARG A 4 19.89 -17.97 0.93
CA ARG A 4 21.29 -17.53 1.08
C ARG A 4 21.45 -16.34 2.02
N VAL A 5 20.43 -15.49 2.14
CA VAL A 5 20.46 -14.32 3.01
C VAL A 5 20.15 -14.72 4.46
N MET A 6 19.35 -15.76 4.66
CA MET A 6 18.97 -16.24 5.99
C MET A 6 19.99 -17.23 6.60
N ALA A 7 20.70 -18.00 5.76
CA ALA A 7 21.69 -18.99 6.22
C ALA A 7 22.80 -18.46 7.15
N PRO A 8 23.28 -17.21 7.05
CA PRO A 8 24.32 -16.68 7.94
C PRO A 8 23.81 -16.22 9.32
N GLU A 9 22.52 -16.32 9.62
CA GLU A 9 21.89 -15.80 10.86
C GLU A 9 22.29 -14.34 11.17
N PRO A 10 22.01 -13.38 10.26
CA PRO A 10 22.43 -11.99 10.44
C PRO A 10 21.72 -11.33 11.63
N ASP A 11 22.33 -10.33 12.28
CA ASP A 11 21.64 -9.58 13.34
C ASP A 11 20.47 -8.73 12.80
N ILE A 12 20.57 -8.28 11.54
CA ILE A 12 19.57 -7.43 10.87
C ILE A 12 19.28 -7.97 9.46
N LEU A 13 18.00 -8.09 9.15
CA LEU A 13 17.50 -8.53 7.85
C LEU A 13 16.67 -7.42 7.21
N LEU A 14 17.03 -7.01 5.99
CA LEU A 14 16.29 -6.05 5.18
C LEU A 14 15.67 -6.78 3.98
N LEU A 15 14.34 -6.82 3.92
CA LEU A 15 13.60 -7.51 2.86
C LEU A 15 12.71 -6.51 2.12
N ASP A 16 12.88 -6.45 0.80
CA ASP A 16 12.05 -5.64 -0.09
C ASP A 16 11.25 -6.58 -1.01
N GLU A 17 9.93 -6.57 -0.87
CA GLU A 17 8.96 -7.42 -1.57
C GLU A 17 9.36 -8.92 -1.63
N PRO A 18 9.61 -9.58 -0.49
CA PRO A 18 10.10 -10.97 -0.48
C PRO A 18 9.05 -12.00 -0.91
N THR A 19 7.76 -11.63 -0.96
CA THR A 19 6.66 -12.48 -1.40
C THR A 19 6.52 -12.54 -2.92
N ASN A 20 7.23 -11.68 -3.66
CA ASN A 20 7.09 -11.62 -5.10
C ASN A 20 7.54 -12.94 -5.75
N HIS A 21 6.73 -13.45 -6.67
CA HIS A 21 6.92 -14.74 -7.33
C HIS A 21 7.04 -15.94 -6.38
N LEU A 22 6.56 -15.85 -5.13
CA LEU A 22 6.46 -17.00 -4.24
C LEU A 22 5.07 -17.63 -4.31
N ASP A 23 5.05 -18.95 -4.19
CA ASP A 23 3.79 -19.68 -4.00
C ASP A 23 3.34 -19.60 -2.54
N LEU A 24 2.06 -19.87 -2.31
CA LEU A 24 1.47 -19.83 -0.97
C LEU A 24 2.24 -20.67 0.06
N SER A 25 2.66 -21.88 -0.29
CA SER A 25 3.41 -22.75 0.62
C SER A 25 4.78 -22.17 1.00
N VAL A 26 5.43 -21.45 0.08
CA VAL A 26 6.73 -20.82 0.33
C VAL A 26 6.55 -19.54 1.16
N ILE A 27 5.45 -18.82 0.94
CA ILE A 27 5.07 -17.68 1.77
C ILE A 27 4.81 -18.14 3.21
N GLU A 28 4.03 -19.20 3.41
CA GLU A 28 3.76 -19.76 4.75
C GLU A 28 5.04 -20.19 5.45
N TRP A 29 5.94 -20.90 4.75
CA TRP A 29 7.25 -21.25 5.30
C TRP A 29 8.06 -20.01 5.70
N LEU A 30 8.06 -18.97 4.87
CA LEU A 30 8.77 -17.73 5.15
C LEU A 30 8.22 -17.00 6.37
N GLU A 31 6.89 -16.94 6.52
CA GLU A 31 6.25 -16.35 7.69
C GLU A 31 6.70 -17.02 8.98
N GLU A 32 6.70 -18.35 8.99
CA GLU A 32 7.16 -19.12 10.14
C GLU A 32 8.64 -18.89 10.44
N GLU A 33 9.47 -18.84 9.40
CA GLU A 33 10.91 -18.64 9.55
C GLU A 33 11.23 -17.25 10.12
N LEU A 34 10.59 -16.20 9.60
CA LEU A 34 10.74 -14.84 10.12
C LEU A 34 10.20 -14.71 11.55
N ALA A 35 9.15 -15.46 11.90
CA ALA A 35 8.62 -15.46 13.26
C ALA A 35 9.58 -16.10 14.29
N ARG A 36 10.36 -17.11 13.88
CA ARG A 36 11.36 -17.80 14.72
C ARG A 36 12.71 -17.10 14.79
N THR A 37 12.99 -16.24 13.82
CA THR A 37 14.28 -15.56 13.69
C THR A 37 14.54 -14.60 14.87
N SER A 38 15.76 -14.60 15.41
CA SER A 38 16.21 -13.70 16.48
C SER A 38 16.67 -12.33 15.96
N SER A 39 16.93 -12.22 14.67
CA SER A 39 17.33 -11.00 13.97
C SER A 39 16.26 -9.92 14.01
N ALA A 40 16.70 -8.65 13.95
CA ALA A 40 15.80 -7.54 13.67
C ALA A 40 15.43 -7.54 12.18
N VAL A 41 14.14 -7.60 11.87
CA VAL A 41 13.64 -7.65 10.48
C VAL A 41 13.00 -6.31 10.12
N ILE A 42 13.47 -5.70 9.02
CA ILE A 42 12.79 -4.60 8.34
C ILE A 42 12.25 -5.16 7.03
N LEU A 43 10.94 -5.06 6.85
CA LEU A 43 10.22 -5.67 5.77
C LEU A 43 9.37 -4.63 5.05
N ILE A 44 9.44 -4.64 3.71
CA ILE A 44 8.54 -3.93 2.81
C ILE A 44 7.80 -4.98 1.99
N SER A 45 6.47 -4.90 1.95
CA SER A 45 5.61 -5.82 1.18
C SER A 45 4.29 -5.15 0.83
N HIS A 46 3.73 -5.50 -0.33
CA HIS A 46 2.36 -5.17 -0.68
C HIS A 46 1.34 -6.24 -0.23
N ASP A 47 1.81 -7.40 0.28
CA ASP A 47 0.93 -8.44 0.80
C ASP A 47 0.51 -8.15 2.24
N ARG A 48 -0.76 -7.76 2.39
CA ARG A 48 -1.38 -7.44 3.68
C ARG A 48 -1.37 -8.61 4.64
N ARG A 49 -1.70 -9.83 4.19
CA ARG A 49 -1.79 -11.01 5.07
C ARG A 49 -0.43 -11.39 5.62
N PHE A 50 0.59 -11.29 4.77
CA PHE A 50 1.98 -11.51 5.16
C PHE A 50 2.42 -10.49 6.21
N LEU A 51 2.17 -9.19 5.98
CA LEU A 51 2.49 -8.13 6.94
C LEU A 51 1.75 -8.31 8.26
N GLU A 52 0.46 -8.67 8.24
CA GLU A 52 -0.34 -8.91 9.45
C GLU A 52 0.24 -10.03 10.32
N ARG A 53 0.77 -11.09 9.71
CA ARG A 53 1.33 -12.25 10.42
C ARG A 53 2.74 -12.01 10.95
N VAL A 54 3.56 -11.25 10.24
CA VAL A 54 5.00 -11.11 10.56
C VAL A 54 5.31 -9.84 11.35
N SER A 55 4.61 -8.73 11.09
CA SER A 55 4.97 -7.43 11.65
C SER A 55 4.52 -7.26 13.11
N ARG A 56 5.40 -6.66 13.92
CA ARG A 56 5.10 -6.27 15.32
C ARG A 56 4.92 -4.75 15.49
N ALA A 57 5.50 -3.99 14.58
CA ALA A 57 5.38 -2.55 14.47
C ALA A 57 5.26 -2.17 12.99
N THR A 58 4.60 -1.07 12.70
CA THR A 58 4.38 -0.57 11.33
C THR A 58 4.97 0.82 11.21
N VAL A 59 5.76 1.05 10.15
CA VAL A 59 6.24 2.38 9.79
C VAL A 59 5.54 2.79 8.50
N TRP A 60 4.80 3.88 8.56
CA TRP A 60 4.08 4.44 7.43
C TRP A 60 4.82 5.66 6.90
N LEU A 61 5.26 5.57 5.64
CA LEU A 61 5.83 6.68 4.90
C LEU A 61 4.72 7.29 4.03
N ASP A 62 4.35 8.53 4.31
CA ASP A 62 3.32 9.27 3.57
C ASP A 62 3.74 10.73 3.37
N ARG A 63 3.65 11.23 2.14
CA ARG A 63 4.02 12.61 1.76
C ARG A 63 5.40 13.05 2.28
N GLY A 64 6.37 12.12 2.33
CA GLY A 64 7.73 12.36 2.82
C GLY A 64 7.85 12.44 4.35
N GLN A 65 6.80 12.13 5.08
CA GLN A 65 6.79 12.02 6.54
C GLN A 65 6.69 10.56 6.95
N THR A 66 7.44 10.18 7.98
CA THR A 66 7.35 8.86 8.58
C THR A 66 6.56 8.93 9.87
N ARG A 67 5.63 8.00 10.02
CA ARG A 67 4.86 7.78 11.24
C ARG A 67 5.05 6.34 11.67
N ARG A 68 5.10 6.13 12.99
CA ARG A 68 5.32 4.81 13.55
C ARG A 68 4.11 4.42 14.40
N LEU A 69 3.66 3.20 14.18
CA LEU A 69 2.67 2.50 14.99
C LEU A 69 3.38 1.33 15.67
N ASP A 70 3.44 1.31 17.00
CA ASP A 70 4.01 0.20 17.79
C ASP A 70 3.04 -0.99 17.91
N LYS A 71 2.38 -1.31 16.80
CA LYS A 71 1.50 -2.47 16.62
C LYS A 71 1.71 -3.05 15.22
N GLY A 72 1.41 -4.34 15.07
CA GLY A 72 1.43 -5.01 13.77
C GLY A 72 0.47 -4.40 12.76
N PHE A 73 0.66 -4.75 11.49
CA PHE A 73 -0.06 -4.19 10.34
C PHE A 73 -1.58 -4.40 10.41
N ALA A 74 -2.07 -5.38 11.17
CA ALA A 74 -3.51 -5.59 11.38
C ALA A 74 -4.24 -4.36 11.93
N HIS A 75 -3.53 -3.47 12.63
CA HIS A 75 -4.08 -2.22 13.18
C HIS A 75 -3.81 -0.99 12.31
N PHE A 76 -3.11 -1.17 11.19
CA PHE A 76 -2.63 -0.07 10.36
C PHE A 76 -3.77 0.73 9.73
N GLU A 77 -4.79 0.06 9.20
CA GLU A 77 -5.89 0.75 8.51
C GLU A 77 -6.70 1.64 9.46
N GLU A 78 -7.11 1.10 10.61
CA GLU A 78 -7.84 1.87 11.62
C GLU A 78 -7.02 3.07 12.09
N TRP A 79 -5.73 2.87 12.37
CA TRP A 79 -4.84 3.94 12.79
C TRP A 79 -4.62 4.99 11.68
N ARG A 80 -4.42 4.55 10.44
CA ARG A 80 -4.29 5.45 9.27
C ARG A 80 -5.53 6.33 9.13
N ASP A 81 -6.71 5.73 9.21
CA ASP A 81 -7.97 6.46 9.05
C ASP A 81 -8.15 7.49 10.17
N GLN A 82 -7.85 7.14 11.43
CA GLN A 82 -7.83 8.09 12.55
C GLN A 82 -6.87 9.25 12.33
N VAL A 83 -5.65 8.97 11.84
CA VAL A 83 -4.64 9.99 11.56
C VAL A 83 -5.10 10.93 10.44
N LEU A 84 -5.67 10.39 9.36
CA LEU A 84 -6.20 11.20 8.26
C LEU A 84 -7.38 12.07 8.69
N GLU A 85 -8.31 11.53 9.48
CA GLU A 85 -9.42 12.31 10.04
C GLU A 85 -8.94 13.43 10.97
N GLU A 86 -7.91 13.18 11.77
CA GLU A 86 -7.31 14.19 12.63
C GLU A 86 -6.67 15.32 11.81
N GLU A 87 -5.92 14.98 10.75
CA GLU A 87 -5.38 15.96 9.82
C GLU A 87 -6.48 16.81 9.17
N GLU A 88 -7.55 16.19 8.69
CA GLU A 88 -8.68 16.91 8.09
C GLU A 88 -9.32 17.88 9.10
N ARG A 89 -9.50 17.44 10.35
CA ARG A 89 -10.02 18.28 11.44
C ARG A 89 -9.08 19.46 11.72
N GLU A 90 -7.78 19.25 11.74
CA GLU A 90 -6.78 20.31 11.92
C GLU A 90 -6.79 21.30 10.76
N GLN A 91 -6.85 20.82 9.52
CA GLN A 91 -6.96 21.69 8.34
C GLN A 91 -8.25 22.52 8.37
N HIS A 92 -9.37 21.93 8.75
CA HIS A 92 -10.64 22.66 8.86
C HIS A 92 -10.59 23.71 9.98
N LYS A 93 -9.95 23.42 11.12
CA LYS A 93 -9.71 24.41 12.19
C LYS A 93 -8.82 25.55 11.70
N LEU A 94 -7.74 25.25 10.98
CA LEU A 94 -6.83 26.23 10.39
C LEU A 94 -7.56 27.16 9.41
N GLY A 95 -8.38 26.59 8.51
CA GLY A 95 -9.22 27.36 7.60
C GLY A 95 -10.15 28.34 8.32
N ARG A 96 -10.87 27.87 9.36
CA ARG A 96 -11.73 28.74 10.19
C ARG A 96 -10.96 29.82 10.93
N GLN A 97 -9.71 29.56 11.33
CA GLN A 97 -8.86 30.57 11.95
C GLN A 97 -8.42 31.63 10.94
N ILE A 98 -8.04 31.23 9.73
CA ILE A 98 -7.71 32.16 8.63
C ILE A 98 -8.88 33.10 8.36
N VAL A 99 -10.10 32.58 8.21
CA VAL A 99 -11.30 33.40 7.97
C VAL A 99 -11.52 34.44 9.08
N ARG A 100 -11.38 34.05 10.35
CA ARG A 100 -11.52 34.98 11.50
C ARG A 100 -10.46 36.07 11.49
N GLU A 101 -9.22 35.70 11.20
CA GLU A 101 -8.09 36.64 11.14
C GLU A 101 -8.19 37.60 9.94
N GLU A 102 -8.70 37.13 8.80
CA GLU A 102 -8.99 37.96 7.63
C GLU A 102 -10.10 38.98 7.91
N HIS A 103 -11.15 38.58 8.62
CA HIS A 103 -12.20 39.48 9.06
C HIS A 103 -11.65 40.56 10.00
N TRP A 104 -10.81 40.19 10.96
CA TRP A 104 -10.12 41.15 11.82
C TRP A 104 -9.24 42.12 11.02
N LEU A 105 -8.48 41.63 10.04
CA LEU A 105 -7.64 42.47 9.17
C LEU A 105 -8.47 43.50 8.40
N ARG A 106 -9.65 43.10 7.90
CA ARG A 106 -10.52 43.95 7.08
C ARG A 106 -11.28 45.01 7.91
N TYR A 107 -11.76 44.67 9.10
CA TYR A 107 -12.66 45.54 9.87
C TYR A 107 -12.10 46.04 11.21
N GLY A 108 -11.07 45.39 11.76
CA GLY A 108 -10.59 45.61 13.13
C GLY A 108 -9.20 46.25 13.26
N VAL A 109 -8.52 46.54 12.15
CA VAL A 109 -7.19 47.15 12.15
C VAL A 109 -7.31 48.67 12.04
N THR A 110 -7.08 49.35 13.16
CA THR A 110 -7.17 50.82 13.25
C THR A 110 -5.84 51.54 13.02
N ALA A 111 -4.68 50.87 13.15
CA ALA A 111 -3.34 51.45 12.90
C ALA A 111 -2.24 50.38 12.73
N ARG A 112 -1.11 50.73 12.07
CA ARG A 112 0.11 49.89 12.04
C ARG A 112 0.85 49.95 13.38
N ARG A 113 0.52 49.03 14.28
CA ARG A 113 1.23 48.81 15.55
C ARG A 113 2.04 47.51 15.51
N LYS A 114 3.09 47.39 16.32
CA LYS A 114 3.95 46.19 16.42
C LYS A 114 3.14 44.89 16.58
N ARG A 115 2.09 44.90 17.43
CA ARG A 115 1.17 43.76 17.62
C ARG A 115 0.39 43.40 16.35
N ASN A 116 -0.08 44.41 15.61
CA ASN A 116 -0.86 44.19 14.39
C ASN A 116 0.02 43.64 13.27
N MET A 117 1.30 44.04 13.21
CA MET A 117 2.28 43.49 12.26
C MET A 117 2.64 42.03 12.57
N ARG A 118 2.82 41.67 13.85
CA ARG A 118 3.01 40.26 14.24
C ARG A 118 1.82 39.39 13.81
N ARG A 119 0.60 39.85 14.08
CA ARG A 119 -0.63 39.12 13.73
C ARG A 119 -0.82 38.96 12.21
N LEU A 120 -0.43 39.97 11.43
CA LEU A 120 -0.38 39.87 9.97
C LEU A 120 0.61 38.79 9.49
N GLY A 121 1.80 38.73 10.11
CA GLY A 121 2.79 37.68 9.83
C GLY A 121 2.29 36.28 10.18
N GLU A 122 1.60 36.13 11.32
CA GLU A 122 0.96 34.88 11.72
C GLU A 122 -0.13 34.45 10.72
N LEU A 123 -0.95 35.38 10.21
CA LEU A 123 -1.92 35.12 9.15
C LEU A 123 -1.27 34.67 7.84
N GLN A 124 -0.17 35.31 7.43
CA GLN A 124 0.58 34.90 6.24
C GLN A 124 1.15 33.49 6.40
N ALA A 125 1.72 33.17 7.56
CA ALA A 125 2.23 31.83 7.86
C ALA A 125 1.10 30.78 7.84
N MET A 126 -0.07 31.09 8.42
CA MET A 126 -1.24 30.20 8.38
C MET A 126 -1.71 29.95 6.94
N ARG A 127 -1.80 31.00 6.11
CA ARG A 127 -2.16 30.87 4.69
C ARG A 127 -1.15 30.02 3.92
N GLN A 128 0.15 30.21 4.18
CA GLN A 128 1.19 29.42 3.53
C GLN A 128 1.06 27.95 3.90
N ARG A 129 0.91 27.63 5.20
CA ARG A 129 0.70 26.26 5.69
C ARG A 129 -0.52 25.60 5.06
N PHE A 130 -1.65 26.32 5.01
CA PHE A 130 -2.89 25.82 4.42
C PHE A 130 -2.73 25.54 2.92
N ARG A 131 -2.04 26.42 2.18
CA ARG A 131 -1.78 26.23 0.74
C ARG A 131 -0.78 25.12 0.43
N SER A 132 0.20 24.90 1.31
CA SER A 132 1.21 23.85 1.13
C SER A 132 0.72 22.46 1.55
N HIS A 133 -0.46 22.37 2.19
CA HIS A 133 -1.03 21.09 2.59
C HIS A 133 -1.40 20.27 1.35
N ARG A 134 -0.89 19.04 1.27
CA ARG A 134 -1.27 18.02 0.28
C ARG A 134 -2.22 17.05 0.96
N GLY A 135 -3.46 16.94 0.47
CA GLY A 135 -4.42 15.96 0.99
C GLY A 135 -4.05 14.51 0.64
N ALA A 136 -4.84 13.55 1.12
CA ALA A 136 -4.68 12.14 0.78
C ALA A 136 -4.83 11.93 -0.74
N GLU A 137 -3.99 11.06 -1.33
CA GLU A 137 -4.13 10.65 -2.72
C GLU A 137 -5.44 9.84 -2.87
N GLY A 138 -6.24 10.19 -3.87
CA GLY A 138 -7.49 9.49 -4.17
C GLY A 138 -7.25 8.08 -4.72
N THR A 139 -8.28 7.24 -4.69
CA THR A 139 -8.25 5.89 -5.26
C THR A 139 -7.99 5.94 -6.76
N ALA A 140 -6.88 5.35 -7.22
CA ALA A 140 -6.58 5.20 -8.63
C ALA A 140 -7.56 4.21 -9.28
N THR A 141 -8.53 4.71 -10.04
CA THR A 141 -9.44 3.88 -10.83
C THR A 141 -8.70 3.34 -12.06
N MET A 142 -8.13 2.15 -11.94
CA MET A 142 -7.56 1.42 -13.08
C MET A 142 -8.73 0.87 -13.93
N VAL A 143 -9.06 1.54 -15.02
CA VAL A 143 -10.03 1.04 -16.00
C VAL A 143 -9.28 0.16 -16.99
N ALA A 144 -9.53 -1.15 -16.95
CA ALA A 144 -9.07 -2.06 -17.98
C ALA A 144 -9.84 -1.74 -19.28
N SER A 145 -9.13 -1.52 -20.38
CA SER A 145 -9.73 -1.33 -21.69
C SER A 145 -10.35 -2.64 -22.17
N ASP A 146 -11.64 -2.62 -22.53
CA ASP A 146 -12.29 -3.75 -23.18
C ASP A 146 -11.64 -4.04 -24.54
N ALA A 147 -11.30 -5.31 -24.76
CA ALA A 147 -10.87 -5.80 -26.07
C ALA A 147 -12.08 -6.03 -26.98
N ALA A 148 -11.87 -5.92 -28.30
CA ALA A 148 -12.91 -6.01 -29.33
C ALA A 148 -13.79 -7.28 -29.22
N ASP A 149 -15.04 -7.15 -29.66
CA ASP A 149 -16.07 -8.21 -29.64
C ASP A 149 -15.55 -9.53 -30.25
N SER A 150 -15.26 -10.51 -29.39
CA SER A 150 -15.01 -11.89 -29.81
C SER A 150 -16.32 -12.69 -29.85
N GLY A 151 -16.33 -13.80 -30.59
CA GLY A 151 -17.44 -14.75 -30.59
C GLY A 151 -17.73 -15.34 -29.19
N LYS A 152 -18.88 -16.01 -29.05
CA LYS A 152 -19.38 -16.57 -27.76
C LYS A 152 -18.40 -17.56 -27.11
N LEU A 153 -17.69 -18.34 -27.92
CA LEU A 153 -16.64 -19.26 -27.48
C LEU A 153 -15.28 -18.60 -27.72
N VAL A 154 -14.47 -18.47 -26.67
CA VAL A 154 -13.17 -17.79 -26.75
C VAL A 154 -12.04 -18.83 -26.81
N ILE A 155 -12.07 -19.84 -25.94
CA ILE A 155 -11.06 -20.91 -25.91
C ILE A 155 -11.75 -22.27 -25.80
N GLU A 156 -11.32 -23.23 -26.59
CA GLU A 156 -11.63 -24.64 -26.42
C GLU A 156 -10.32 -25.45 -26.46
N ALA A 157 -10.00 -26.10 -25.34
CA ALA A 157 -8.89 -27.04 -25.23
C ALA A 157 -9.46 -28.45 -25.07
N LYS A 158 -8.94 -29.41 -25.84
CA LYS A 158 -9.37 -30.82 -25.79
C LYS A 158 -8.13 -31.70 -25.68
N GLY A 159 -8.06 -32.46 -24.58
CA GLY A 159 -7.02 -33.46 -24.34
C GLY A 159 -5.60 -32.91 -24.48
N ILE A 160 -5.35 -31.66 -24.09
CA ILE A 160 -4.03 -31.06 -24.27
C ILE A 160 -3.03 -31.71 -23.33
N GLU A 161 -1.83 -31.93 -23.86
CA GLU A 161 -0.70 -32.46 -23.14
C GLU A 161 0.53 -31.59 -23.41
N LYS A 162 1.33 -31.34 -22.37
CA LYS A 162 2.56 -30.57 -22.48
C LYS A 162 3.60 -31.14 -21.54
N SER A 163 4.78 -31.41 -22.10
CA SER A 163 5.95 -31.89 -21.36
C SER A 163 7.19 -31.07 -21.70
N PHE A 164 8.10 -30.95 -20.75
CA PHE A 164 9.44 -30.40 -20.91
C PHE A 164 10.46 -31.48 -20.50
N GLY A 165 11.04 -32.17 -21.48
CA GLY A 165 11.83 -33.38 -21.23
C GLY A 165 10.95 -34.46 -20.59
N ASP A 166 11.42 -35.05 -19.49
CA ASP A 166 10.68 -36.08 -18.74
C ASP A 166 9.57 -35.50 -17.84
N LEU A 167 9.55 -34.18 -17.63
CA LEU A 167 8.55 -33.52 -16.80
C LEU A 167 7.27 -33.29 -17.61
N THR A 168 6.24 -34.08 -17.35
CA THR A 168 4.89 -33.85 -17.89
C THR A 168 4.18 -32.80 -17.04
N VAL A 169 3.88 -31.65 -17.63
CA VAL A 169 3.31 -30.48 -16.96
C VAL A 169 1.79 -30.43 -17.10
N VAL A 170 1.27 -30.80 -18.28
CA VAL A 170 -0.18 -30.92 -18.53
C VAL A 170 -0.44 -32.28 -19.15
N LYS A 171 -1.47 -32.99 -18.68
CA LYS A 171 -1.85 -34.30 -19.19
C LYS A 171 -3.38 -34.42 -19.31
N GLY A 172 -3.87 -34.72 -20.51
CA GLY A 172 -5.29 -34.92 -20.80
C GLY A 172 -6.20 -33.73 -20.44
N PHE A 173 -5.70 -32.50 -20.40
CA PHE A 173 -6.50 -31.36 -19.93
C PHE A 173 -7.49 -30.91 -21.00
N SER A 174 -8.75 -30.73 -20.62
CA SER A 174 -9.79 -30.21 -21.51
C SER A 174 -10.55 -29.10 -20.80
N THR A 175 -10.74 -27.96 -21.46
CA THR A 175 -11.52 -26.85 -20.93
C THR A 175 -12.24 -26.09 -22.03
N ARG A 176 -13.30 -25.39 -21.67
CA ARG A 176 -14.05 -24.50 -22.55
C ARG A 176 -14.29 -23.18 -21.83
N ILE A 177 -13.78 -22.09 -22.40
CA ILE A 177 -13.90 -20.74 -21.84
C ILE A 177 -14.78 -19.91 -22.77
N GLN A 178 -15.87 -19.41 -22.24
CA GLN A 178 -16.84 -18.57 -22.93
C GLN A 178 -16.57 -17.10 -22.68
N ARG A 179 -17.18 -16.25 -23.52
CA ARG A 179 -17.09 -14.81 -23.37
C ARG A 179 -17.75 -14.37 -22.06
N GLY A 180 -17.02 -13.59 -21.26
CA GLY A 180 -17.45 -13.10 -19.95
C GLY A 180 -17.00 -13.98 -18.77
N ASP A 181 -16.45 -15.17 -19.04
CA ASP A 181 -15.88 -16.00 -17.98
C ASP A 181 -14.66 -15.32 -17.37
N ARG A 182 -14.58 -15.34 -16.04
CA ARG A 182 -13.40 -14.91 -15.27
C ARG A 182 -12.68 -16.14 -14.76
N VAL A 183 -11.61 -16.54 -15.44
CA VAL A 183 -10.87 -17.77 -15.13
C VAL A 183 -9.57 -17.40 -14.41
N GLY A 184 -9.40 -17.89 -13.18
CA GLY A 184 -8.16 -17.77 -12.43
C GLY A 184 -7.35 -19.07 -12.51
N LEU A 185 -6.06 -18.97 -12.86
CA LEU A 185 -5.13 -20.09 -12.83
C LEU A 185 -4.32 -20.03 -11.53
N VAL A 186 -4.41 -21.09 -10.72
CA VAL A 186 -3.77 -21.18 -9.39
C VAL A 186 -3.02 -22.50 -9.27
N GLY A 187 -1.93 -22.52 -8.52
CA GLY A 187 -1.02 -23.66 -8.39
C GLY A 187 0.38 -23.19 -8.02
N PRO A 188 1.34 -24.10 -7.83
CA PRO A 188 2.72 -23.74 -7.53
C PRO A 188 3.49 -23.26 -8.77
N ASN A 189 4.61 -22.60 -8.56
CA ASN A 189 5.57 -22.19 -9.57
C ASN A 189 6.14 -23.43 -10.25
N GLY A 190 6.30 -23.35 -11.56
CA GLY A 190 6.70 -24.50 -12.36
C GLY A 190 5.58 -25.51 -12.65
N ALA A 191 4.35 -25.30 -12.16
CA ALA A 191 3.20 -26.16 -12.49
C ALA A 191 2.65 -25.97 -13.92
N GLY A 192 3.21 -25.05 -14.72
CA GLY A 192 2.73 -24.75 -16.07
C GLY A 192 1.47 -23.89 -16.14
N LYS A 193 1.30 -23.00 -15.16
CA LYS A 193 0.30 -21.93 -15.19
C LYS A 193 0.63 -20.88 -16.25
#